data_AF-A0A8S3KDG8-F1
#
_entry.id   AF-A0A8S3KDG8-F1
#
_cell.length_a   1.000
_cell.length_b   1.000
_cell.length_c   1.000
_cell.angle_alpha   90.00
_cell.angle_beta   90.00
_cell.angle_gamma   90.00
#
_symmetry.space_group_name_H-M   'P 1'
#
loop_
_entity.id
_entity.type
_entity.pdbx_description
1 polymer ?
#
loop_
_entity_poly.entity_id
_entity_poly.type
_entity_poly.pdbx_seq_one_letter_code
_entity_poly.pdbx_strand_id
1 'polypeptide(L)'
;LYALSLFVEEKLGKQFVENRAVPFNKSYEETNASTPVFFILSPGVDPIKDVETLGKKLGFTQNQQTFHNISLGQGQQIVAEEAMDVASKEGHWVVLQNIHL
;
A
#
# COMPACT_ATOMS: atom_id res chain seq x y z
N LEU A 1 -30.78 -5.90 1.47
CA LEU A 1 -29.56 -5.15 1.81
C LEU A 1 -29.74 -4.19 3.00
N TYR A 2 -30.82 -3.41 3.10
CA TYR A 2 -30.98 -2.39 4.16
C TYR A 2 -31.20 -2.89 5.60
N ALA A 3 -31.91 -4.00 5.81
CA ALA A 3 -32.19 -4.49 7.17
C ALA A 3 -30.90 -4.88 7.94
N LEU A 4 -29.93 -5.45 7.22
CA LEU A 4 -28.65 -5.86 7.80
C LEU A 4 -27.80 -4.65 8.18
N SER A 5 -27.69 -3.64 7.31
CA SER A 5 -26.94 -2.42 7.62
C SER A 5 -27.57 -1.67 8.79
N LEU A 6 -28.90 -1.54 8.83
CA LEU A 6 -29.58 -0.88 9.96
C LEU A 6 -29.35 -1.62 11.29
N PHE A 7 -29.43 -2.96 11.28
CA PHE A 7 -29.14 -3.75 12.47
C PHE A 7 -27.69 -3.57 12.94
N VAL A 8 -26.72 -3.62 12.02
CA VAL A 8 -25.30 -3.42 12.35
C VAL A 8 -25.04 -2.00 12.85
N GLU A 9 -25.64 -0.99 12.23
CA GLU A 9 -25.55 0.40 12.68
C GLU A 9 -26.13 0.59 14.09
N GLU A 10 -27.29 0.01 14.37
CA GLU A 10 -27.93 0.08 15.69
C GLU A 10 -27.08 -0.63 16.78
N LYS A 11 -26.45 -1.77 16.45
CA LYS A 11 -25.72 -2.58 17.43
C LYS A 11 -24.25 -2.20 17.61
N LEU A 12 -23.57 -1.83 16.53
CA LEU A 12 -22.13 -1.60 16.51
C LEU A 12 -21.77 -0.14 16.21
N GLY A 13 -22.69 0.62 15.62
CA GLY A 13 -22.49 2.02 15.25
C GLY A 13 -22.28 2.21 13.75
N LYS A 14 -22.50 3.45 13.31
CA LYS A 14 -22.54 3.85 11.89
C LYS A 14 -21.21 3.62 11.15
N GLN A 15 -20.08 3.69 11.84
CA GLN A 15 -18.76 3.46 11.25
C GLN A 15 -18.57 2.03 10.71
N PHE A 16 -19.39 1.06 11.12
CA PHE A 16 -19.31 -0.33 10.63
C PHE A 16 -20.13 -0.57 9.36
N VAL A 17 -20.90 0.41 8.90
CA VAL A 17 -21.68 0.36 7.66
C VAL A 17 -21.32 1.45 6.65
N GLU A 18 -20.64 2.51 7.11
CA GLU A 18 -20.06 3.51 6.23
C GLU A 18 -18.77 2.99 5.59
N ASN A 19 -18.71 3.03 4.27
CA ASN A 19 -17.45 2.79 3.55
C ASN A 19 -16.58 4.04 3.64
N ARG A 20 -15.63 4.07 4.59
CA ARG A 20 -14.61 5.11 4.67
C ARG A 20 -13.26 4.52 4.28
N ALA A 21 -12.73 4.95 3.13
CA ALA A 21 -11.34 4.70 2.81
C ALA A 21 -10.44 5.38 3.85
N VAL A 22 -9.59 4.62 4.52
CA VAL A 22 -8.58 5.15 5.43
C VAL A 22 -7.40 5.65 4.58
N PRO A 23 -6.96 6.92 4.74
CA PRO A 23 -5.77 7.42 4.05
C PRO A 23 -4.53 6.58 4.35
N PHE A 24 -3.68 6.32 3.34
CA PHE A 24 -2.53 5.45 3.49
C PHE A 24 -1.57 5.86 4.62
N ASN A 25 -1.38 7.17 4.86
CA ASN A 25 -0.52 7.64 5.95
C ASN A 25 -1.00 7.20 7.33
N LYS A 26 -2.31 7.03 7.52
CA LYS A 26 -2.87 6.54 8.78
C LYS A 26 -2.66 5.03 8.90
N SER A 27 -2.96 4.29 7.85
CA SER A 27 -2.70 2.84 7.82
C SER A 27 -1.21 2.53 8.03
N TYR A 28 -0.30 3.34 7.48
CA TYR A 28 1.14 3.16 7.62
C TYR A 28 1.62 3.22 9.08
N GLU A 29 0.99 4.05 9.93
CA GLU A 29 1.30 4.13 11.37
C GLU A 29 1.10 2.78 12.09
N GLU A 30 0.28 1.90 11.54
CA GLU A 30 -0.03 0.57 12.09
C GLU A 30 0.78 -0.56 11.42
N THR A 31 1.60 -0.23 10.41
CA THR A 31 2.41 -1.19 9.66
C THR A 31 3.82 -1.34 10.24
N ASN A 32 4.52 -2.40 9.82
CA ASN A 32 5.93 -2.59 10.15
C ASN A 32 6.67 -3.23 8.96
N ALA A 33 8.00 -3.19 8.97
CA ALA A 33 8.82 -3.67 7.86
C ALA A 33 8.75 -5.20 7.63
N SER A 34 8.28 -5.98 8.61
CA SER A 34 8.15 -7.44 8.50
C SER A 34 6.81 -7.87 7.91
N THR A 35 5.81 -6.98 7.84
CA THR A 35 4.48 -7.27 7.30
C THR A 35 4.24 -6.43 6.04
N PRO A 36 4.18 -7.05 4.85
CA PRO A 36 3.95 -6.32 3.61
C PRO A 36 2.54 -5.74 3.54
N VAL A 37 2.42 -4.56 2.91
CA VAL A 37 1.13 -3.90 2.64
C VAL A 37 0.67 -4.26 1.23
N PHE A 38 -0.55 -4.76 1.11
CA PHE A 38 -1.18 -5.06 -0.17
C PHE A 38 -2.24 -4.03 -0.52
N PHE A 39 -2.19 -3.52 -1.75
CA PHE A 39 -3.22 -2.66 -2.32
C PHE A 39 -4.09 -3.46 -3.28
N ILE A 40 -5.39 -3.53 -3.00
CA ILE A 40 -6.37 -4.10 -3.92
C ILE A 40 -6.95 -2.94 -4.73
N LEU A 41 -6.64 -2.93 -6.03
CA LEU A 41 -7.04 -1.85 -6.92
C LEU A 41 -8.51 -1.97 -7.29
N SER A 42 -9.24 -0.87 -7.08
CA SER A 42 -10.54 -0.63 -7.71
C SER A 42 -10.36 0.36 -8.86
N PRO A 43 -11.18 0.32 -9.91
CA PRO A 43 -11.10 1.29 -11.00
C PRO A 43 -11.11 2.75 -10.49
N GLY A 44 -10.16 3.56 -10.96
CA GLY A 44 -10.08 4.99 -10.61
C GLY A 44 -9.28 5.33 -9.35
N VAL A 45 -8.70 4.33 -8.65
CA VAL A 45 -7.83 4.55 -7.48
C VAL A 45 -6.37 4.29 -7.85
N ASP A 46 -5.49 5.23 -7.52
CA ASP A 46 -4.04 5.12 -7.70
C ASP A 46 -3.31 5.17 -6.34
N PRO A 47 -3.06 4.01 -5.70
CA PRO A 47 -2.38 3.96 -4.41
C PRO A 47 -0.89 4.32 -4.52
N ILE A 48 -0.29 4.23 -5.70
CA ILE A 48 1.15 4.52 -5.87
C ILE A 48 1.40 5.98 -5.59
N LYS A 49 0.52 6.86 -6.07
CA LYS A 49 0.60 8.29 -5.79
C LYS A 49 0.54 8.60 -4.29
N ASP A 50 -0.30 7.88 -3.54
CA ASP A 50 -0.40 8.03 -2.08
C ASP A 50 0.88 7.55 -1.38
N VAL A 51 1.43 6.41 -1.81
CA VAL A 51 2.70 5.88 -1.30
C VAL A 51 3.85 6.83 -1.60
N GLU A 52 3.98 7.35 -2.83
CA GLU A 52 5.02 8.31 -3.20
C GLU A 52 4.90 9.62 -2.43
N THR A 53 3.67 10.09 -2.21
CA THR A 53 3.42 11.31 -1.43
C THR A 53 3.86 11.14 0.02
N LEU A 54 3.56 9.98 0.63
CA LEU A 54 4.02 9.67 1.97
C LEU A 54 5.53 9.45 2.02
N GLY A 55 6.08 8.69 1.07
CA GLY A 55 7.51 8.40 0.96
C GLY A 55 8.33 9.68 0.90
N LYS A 56 7.93 10.66 0.06
CA LYS A 56 8.56 11.98 -0.01
C LYS A 56 8.58 12.72 1.33
N LYS A 57 7.50 12.61 2.13
CA LYS A 57 7.44 13.23 3.47
C LYS A 57 8.36 12.54 4.48
N LEU A 58 8.60 11.24 4.31
CA LEU A 58 9.43 10.41 5.19
C LEU A 58 10.88 10.27 4.72
N GLY A 59 11.25 10.83 3.55
CA GLY A 59 12.59 10.73 2.99
C GLY A 59 12.85 9.47 2.14
N PHE A 60 11.81 8.73 1.77
CA PHE A 60 11.89 7.65 0.78
C PHE A 60 11.61 8.21 -0.60
N THR A 61 12.67 8.40 -1.40
CA THR A 61 12.56 9.02 -2.72
C THR A 61 13.43 8.29 -3.75
N GLN A 62 13.01 8.34 -5.02
CA GLN A 62 13.81 7.78 -6.12
C GLN A 62 15.18 8.47 -6.25
N ASN A 63 15.24 9.78 -6.01
CA ASN A 63 16.48 10.56 -6.09
C ASN A 63 17.52 10.14 -5.04
N GLN A 64 17.07 9.66 -3.88
CA GLN A 64 17.93 9.14 -2.82
C GLN A 64 18.13 7.62 -2.95
N GLN A 65 17.57 6.98 -3.99
CA GLN A 65 17.58 5.53 -4.19
C GLN A 65 17.00 4.72 -3.02
N THR A 66 16.15 5.36 -2.20
CA THR A 66 15.49 4.78 -1.03
C THR A 66 14.04 4.35 -1.32
N PHE A 67 13.55 4.58 -2.55
CA PHE A 67 12.24 4.15 -3.03
C PHE A 67 12.34 3.47 -4.39
N HIS A 68 11.97 2.18 -4.44
CA HIS A 68 12.03 1.31 -5.62
C HIS A 68 10.61 1.03 -6.08
N ASN A 69 10.25 1.47 -7.28
CA ASN A 69 8.92 1.24 -7.85
C ASN A 69 9.04 0.36 -9.11
N ILE A 70 8.61 -0.89 -9.01
CA ILE A 70 8.85 -1.92 -10.02
C ILE A 70 7.51 -2.48 -10.48
N SER A 71 7.24 -2.36 -11.77
CA SER A 71 6.07 -2.99 -12.39
C SER A 71 6.44 -4.38 -12.86
N LEU A 72 5.83 -5.42 -12.27
CA LEU A 72 6.13 -6.80 -12.61
C LEU A 72 5.61 -7.13 -14.01
N GLY A 73 6.43 -7.90 -14.72
CA GLY A 73 6.21 -8.35 -16.09
C GLY A 73 7.32 -9.34 -16.47
N GLN A 74 7.36 -9.73 -17.74
CA GLN A 74 8.38 -10.68 -18.20
C GLN A 74 9.79 -10.12 -17.98
N GLY A 75 10.60 -10.83 -17.19
CA GLY A 75 11.99 -10.48 -16.92
C GLY A 75 12.22 -9.48 -15.78
N GLN A 76 11.17 -9.05 -15.06
CA GLN A 76 11.30 -8.10 -13.94
C GLN A 76 11.57 -8.78 -12.59
N GLN A 77 11.52 -10.11 -12.52
CA GLN A 77 11.72 -10.87 -11.29
C GLN A 77 13.10 -10.61 -10.67
N ILE A 78 14.16 -10.62 -11.49
CA ILE A 78 15.53 -10.38 -11.03
C ILE A 78 15.67 -8.98 -10.45
N VAL A 79 15.10 -7.96 -11.12
CA VAL A 79 15.13 -6.57 -10.65
C VAL A 79 14.38 -6.41 -9.33
N ALA A 80 13.24 -7.09 -9.18
CA ALA A 80 12.46 -7.08 -7.94
C ALA A 80 13.21 -7.75 -6.79
N GLU A 81 13.83 -8.91 -7.03
CA GLU A 81 14.65 -9.62 -6.04
C GLU A 81 15.84 -8.79 -5.58
N GLU A 82 16.60 -8.21 -6.51
CA GLU A 82 17.73 -7.32 -6.20
C GLU A 82 17.30 -6.09 -5.38
N ALA A 83 16.17 -5.47 -5.73
CA ALA A 83 15.64 -4.34 -4.99
C ALA A 83 15.21 -4.72 -3.57
N MET A 84 14.57 -5.90 -3.40
CA MET A 84 14.20 -6.42 -2.08
C MET A 84 15.44 -6.75 -1.24
N ASP A 85 16.47 -7.34 -1.82
CA ASP A 85 17.72 -7.67 -1.13
C ASP A 85 18.42 -6.43 -0.59
N VAL A 86 18.51 -5.36 -1.40
CA VAL A 86 19.07 -4.08 -0.96
C VAL A 86 18.17 -3.44 0.09
N ALA A 87 16.85 -3.39 -0.16
CA ALA A 87 15.90 -2.77 0.76
C ALA A 87 15.86 -3.44 2.13
N SER A 88 16.02 -4.77 2.19
CA SER A 88 16.05 -5.52 3.45
C SER A 88 17.23 -5.16 4.36
N LYS A 89 18.35 -4.73 3.77
CA LYS A 89 19.58 -4.36 4.49
C LYS A 89 19.61 -2.87 4.83
N GLU A 90 19.17 -2.04 3.90
CA GLU A 90 19.31 -0.58 3.97
C GLU A 90 18.02 0.13 4.43
N GLY A 91 16.91 -0.60 4.60
CA GLY A 91 15.63 -0.05 5.05
C GLY A 91 14.89 0.76 3.99
N HIS A 92 15.02 0.41 2.71
CA HIS A 92 14.34 1.10 1.61
C HIS A 92 12.87 0.67 1.48
N TRP A 93 12.10 1.45 0.71
CA TRP A 93 10.74 1.06 0.31
C TRP A 93 10.76 0.41 -1.07
N VAL A 94 10.05 -0.70 -1.20
CA VAL A 94 9.85 -1.40 -2.48
C VAL A 94 8.35 -1.49 -2.75
N VAL A 95 7.91 -1.00 -3.91
CA VAL A 95 6.56 -1.12 -4.42
C VAL A 95 6.60 -2.04 -5.64
N LEU A 96 5.89 -3.17 -5.55
CA LEU A 96 5.72 -4.10 -6.65
C LEU A 96 4.32 -3.92 -7.24
N GLN A 97 4.23 -3.61 -8.51
CA GLN A 97 2.96 -3.48 -9.24
C GLN A 97 2.68 -4.73 -10.07
N ASN A 98 1.43 -4.91 -10.47
CA ASN A 98 1.01 -6.00 -11.37
C ASN A 98 1.34 -7.42 -10.85
N ILE A 99 1.37 -7.60 -9.53
CA ILE A 99 1.61 -8.88 -8.85
C ILE A 99 0.62 -10.01 -9.21
N HIS A 100 -0.49 -9.66 -9.85
CA HIS A 100 -1.56 -10.58 -10.22
C HIS A 100 -1.38 -11.17 -11.63
N LEU A 101 -0.45 -10.63 -12.42
CA LEU A 101 -0.12 -11.09 -13.78
C LEU A 101 0.88 -12.25 -13.72
#